data_AF-A0A1I0G8L0-F1
#
_entry.id   AF-A0A1I0G8L0-F1
#
_cell.length_a   1.000
_cell.length_b   1.000
_cell.length_c   1.000
_cell.angle_alpha   90.00
_cell.angle_beta   90.00
_cell.angle_gamma   90.00
#
_symmetry.space_group_name_H-M   'P 1'
#
loop_
_entity.id
_entity.type
_entity.pdbx_description
1 polymer ?
#
loop_
_entity_poly.entity_id
_entity_poly.type
_entity_poly.pdbx_seq_one_letter_code
_entity_poly.pdbx_strand_id
1 'polypeptide(L)'
;MGLKDLFRKKDVADDEINVTEDKAEEAKETQETVKEEAPKAQEIQEAVPQMEQPQQEIPAKMITNERRQEIGPIIFKSHIEESDLEPLSIQETIFLLVSVDHFQEESEEGVENYEEKCELLDRVLAKKLSEAEVLYMTFDAGTNLPYITQGCVEIYSEVEYAQDAVRHYGEQYRAVTICEIRKDDSKLPDKMSVFEFLYYLGMEHLLIDNGRYKTVVNREDVLAVTDKNPEYDLNKPIRNPRFRYALIEFFQEVKWPVTYEKREEVIHEKEDKMLAQLKKARFIVPMLYEGEQQASADRKQVVPEAGRNMAIPKLETADHIAFTPIFSDWTEFIKIYPSDRWNGLVLSFEEAITLNPEIGIVINPAGENLIMNQQSFEALKMREDNQQKEH
;
A
#
# COMPACT_ATOMS: atom_id res chain seq x y z
N MET A 1 16.60 24.22 4.70
CA MET A 1 16.63 22.90 4.04
C MET A 1 15.42 22.14 4.51
N GLY A 2 14.55 21.74 3.59
CA GLY A 2 13.36 20.96 3.93
C GLY A 2 13.73 19.48 4.04
N LEU A 3 13.02 18.72 4.87
CA LEU A 3 13.15 17.26 4.95
C LEU A 3 12.98 16.58 3.57
N LYS A 4 12.29 17.21 2.62
CA LYS A 4 12.19 16.80 1.21
C LYS A 4 13.54 16.57 0.53
N ASP A 5 14.57 17.33 0.90
CA ASP A 5 15.93 17.18 0.38
C ASP A 5 16.62 15.91 0.91
N LEU A 6 16.12 15.32 2.01
CA LEU A 6 16.61 14.07 2.61
C LEU A 6 15.97 12.80 1.99
N PHE A 7 14.84 12.95 1.28
CA PHE A 7 14.06 11.84 0.71
C PHE A 7 14.20 11.68 -0.81
N ARG A 8 15.00 12.55 -1.46
CA ARG A 8 15.49 12.28 -2.82
C ARG A 8 16.62 11.24 -2.73
N LYS A 9 16.31 9.96 -2.91
CA LYS A 9 17.36 8.98 -3.21
C LYS A 9 17.54 8.87 -4.73
N LYS A 10 18.82 8.87 -5.13
CA LYS A 10 19.29 8.29 -6.39
C LYS A 10 18.61 6.94 -6.60
N ASP A 11 18.28 6.67 -7.86
CA ASP A 11 17.85 5.37 -8.35
C ASP A 11 18.77 4.28 -7.79
N VAL A 12 18.26 3.48 -6.86
CA VAL A 12 18.85 2.20 -6.51
C VAL A 12 17.91 1.20 -7.14
N ALA A 13 18.29 0.80 -8.35
CA ALA A 13 17.72 -0.32 -9.07
C ALA A 13 17.77 -1.58 -8.19
N ASP A 14 16.82 -2.48 -8.45
CA ASP A 14 16.77 -3.86 -8.00
C ASP A 14 18.18 -4.41 -7.74
N ASP A 15 18.53 -4.71 -6.49
CA ASP A 15 19.63 -5.62 -6.17
C ASP A 15 19.56 -6.08 -4.70
N GLU A 16 20.00 -7.32 -4.51
CA GLU A 16 19.78 -8.25 -3.39
C GLU A 16 20.11 -7.68 -1.98
N ILE A 17 19.20 -7.90 -1.01
CA ILE A 17 19.41 -7.60 0.41
C ILE A 17 20.34 -8.67 1.01
N ASN A 18 21.59 -8.30 1.31
CA ASN A 18 22.50 -9.13 2.10
C ASN A 18 22.29 -8.87 3.61
N VAL A 19 21.86 -9.89 4.34
CA VAL A 19 21.81 -9.89 5.81
C VAL A 19 23.19 -10.25 6.34
N THR A 20 23.92 -9.28 6.88
CA THR A 20 25.19 -9.55 7.58
C THR A 20 24.93 -9.84 9.05
N GLU A 21 25.28 -11.06 9.49
CA GLU A 21 25.35 -11.45 10.89
C GLU A 21 26.78 -11.26 11.39
N ASP A 22 27.00 -10.32 12.32
CA ASP A 22 28.30 -10.21 12.99
C ASP A 22 28.50 -11.41 13.92
N LYS A 23 29.51 -12.23 13.63
CA LYS A 23 30.19 -13.06 14.63
C LYS A 23 31.68 -12.74 14.63
N ALA A 24 32.20 -12.51 15.83
CA ALA A 24 33.60 -12.26 16.09
C ALA A 24 34.46 -13.53 15.94
N GLU A 25 35.71 -13.28 15.53
CA GLU A 25 36.97 -13.99 15.83
C GLU A 25 37.71 -14.83 14.75
N GLU A 26 38.99 -14.44 14.67
CA GLU A 26 40.23 -15.15 14.32
C GLU A 26 40.69 -15.30 12.85
N ALA A 27 41.77 -14.57 12.57
CA ALA A 27 42.64 -14.69 11.43
C ALA A 27 43.40 -16.03 11.41
N LYS A 28 43.47 -16.66 10.24
CA LYS A 28 44.61 -17.47 9.79
C LYS A 28 44.75 -17.41 8.27
N GLU A 29 45.95 -17.04 7.83
CA GLU A 29 46.42 -17.09 6.44
C GLU A 29 46.40 -18.52 5.90
N THR A 30 46.01 -18.68 4.63
CA THR A 30 46.79 -19.47 3.67
C THR A 30 46.54 -18.97 2.25
N GLN A 31 47.63 -18.67 1.54
CA GLN A 31 47.64 -18.33 0.12
C GLN A 31 47.44 -19.60 -0.71
N GLU A 32 46.61 -19.54 -1.75
CA GLU A 32 46.84 -20.31 -2.98
C GLU A 32 46.27 -19.57 -4.20
N THR A 33 47.08 -19.55 -5.25
CA THR A 33 46.93 -18.76 -6.48
C THR A 33 46.36 -19.64 -7.57
N VAL A 34 45.30 -19.21 -8.28
CA VAL A 34 45.08 -19.58 -9.69
C VAL A 34 44.46 -18.39 -10.44
N LYS A 35 45.01 -18.15 -11.63
CA LYS A 35 44.70 -17.10 -12.60
C LYS A 35 43.52 -17.46 -13.51
N GLU A 36 43.14 -16.47 -14.33
CA GLU A 36 42.34 -16.52 -15.57
C GLU A 36 40.82 -16.35 -15.37
N GLU A 37 40.08 -15.58 -16.17
CA GLU A 37 40.34 -14.75 -17.33
C GLU A 37 39.11 -13.83 -17.50
N ALA A 38 39.30 -12.59 -17.96
CA ALA A 38 38.20 -11.67 -18.28
C ALA A 38 37.77 -11.85 -19.75
N PRO A 39 36.46 -11.88 -20.07
CA PRO A 39 35.99 -11.58 -21.41
C PRO A 39 35.40 -10.17 -21.50
N LYS A 40 36.12 -9.39 -22.30
CA LYS A 40 35.74 -8.27 -23.20
C LYS A 40 34.28 -7.77 -23.17
N ALA A 41 34.18 -6.46 -22.99
CA ALA A 41 33.05 -5.61 -23.34
C ALA A 41 32.64 -5.78 -24.82
N GLN A 42 31.35 -5.99 -25.05
CA GLN A 42 30.70 -5.76 -26.34
C GLN A 42 29.83 -4.51 -26.22
N GLU A 43 30.12 -3.53 -27.06
CA GLU A 43 29.29 -2.35 -27.30
C GLU A 43 27.91 -2.79 -27.80
N ILE A 44 26.85 -2.46 -27.07
CA ILE A 44 25.48 -2.53 -27.57
C ILE A 44 25.05 -1.09 -27.87
N GLN A 45 24.82 -0.85 -29.16
CA GLN A 45 24.33 0.40 -29.72
C GLN A 45 22.95 0.75 -29.14
N GLU A 46 22.79 1.98 -28.69
CA GLU A 46 21.51 2.59 -28.31
C GLU A 46 20.55 2.59 -29.50
N ALA A 47 19.61 1.64 -29.52
CA ALA A 47 18.44 1.70 -30.37
C ALA A 47 17.30 2.33 -29.57
N VAL A 48 17.06 3.63 -29.79
CA VAL A 48 15.86 4.33 -29.30
C VAL A 48 14.64 3.70 -29.99
N PRO A 49 13.69 3.08 -29.27
CA PRO A 49 12.45 2.62 -29.89
C PRO A 49 11.60 3.86 -30.22
N GLN A 50 11.33 4.07 -31.50
CA GLN A 50 10.34 5.04 -31.95
C GLN A 50 8.96 4.57 -31.47
N MET A 51 8.29 5.40 -30.66
CA MET A 51 6.90 5.19 -30.29
C MET A 51 6.02 5.35 -31.54
N GLU A 52 5.57 4.23 -32.09
CA GLU A 52 4.44 4.21 -33.03
C GLU A 52 3.17 4.63 -32.28
N GLN A 53 2.46 5.62 -32.83
CA GLN A 53 1.17 6.06 -32.30
C GLN A 53 0.16 4.91 -32.43
N PRO A 54 -0.57 4.52 -31.36
CA PRO A 54 -1.61 3.52 -31.50
C PRO A 54 -2.74 4.08 -32.38
N GLN A 55 -3.01 3.37 -33.47
CA GLN A 55 -4.21 3.54 -34.29
C GLN A 55 -5.46 3.34 -33.42
N GLN A 56 -6.50 4.13 -33.69
CA GLN A 56 -7.80 4.05 -33.01
C GLN A 56 -8.39 2.64 -33.13
N GLU A 57 -8.35 1.87 -32.04
CA GLU A 57 -9.06 0.60 -31.91
C GLU A 57 -10.38 0.79 -31.15
N ILE A 58 -11.37 0.02 -31.59
CA ILE A 58 -12.80 0.01 -31.27
C ILE A 58 -13.05 0.05 -29.74
N PRO A 59 -14.06 0.78 -29.24
CA PRO A 59 -14.15 1.12 -27.82
C PRO A 59 -14.32 -0.11 -26.93
N ALA A 60 -13.77 -0.01 -25.71
CA ALA A 60 -13.90 -0.96 -24.62
C ALA A 60 -15.32 -1.52 -24.48
N LYS A 61 -15.44 -2.70 -23.87
CA LYS A 61 -16.64 -3.50 -23.57
C LYS A 61 -17.73 -2.74 -22.77
N MET A 62 -18.20 -1.61 -23.29
CA MET A 62 -19.22 -0.77 -22.68
C MET A 62 -20.57 -1.45 -22.78
N ILE A 63 -21.43 -1.20 -21.77
CA ILE A 63 -22.82 -1.63 -21.82
C ILE A 63 -23.49 -1.01 -23.05
N THR A 64 -24.00 -1.86 -23.94
CA THR A 64 -24.67 -1.41 -25.16
C THR A 64 -25.95 -0.64 -24.82
N ASN A 65 -26.44 0.16 -25.76
CA ASN A 65 -27.68 0.91 -25.56
C ASN A 65 -28.88 -0.04 -25.45
N GLU A 66 -28.88 -1.11 -26.23
CA GLU A 66 -29.91 -2.17 -26.17
C GLU A 66 -29.94 -2.81 -24.79
N ARG A 67 -28.76 -3.14 -24.24
CA ARG A 67 -28.65 -3.74 -22.91
C ARG A 67 -29.09 -2.80 -21.81
N ARG A 68 -28.77 -1.50 -21.92
CA ARG A 68 -29.27 -0.46 -20.99
C ARG A 68 -30.79 -0.35 -21.00
N GLN A 69 -31.43 -0.44 -22.17
CA GLN A 69 -32.89 -0.43 -22.29
C GLN A 69 -33.53 -1.69 -21.70
N GLU A 70 -32.82 -2.82 -21.71
CA GLU A 70 -33.28 -4.09 -21.14
C GLU A 70 -33.24 -4.08 -19.61
N ILE A 71 -32.12 -3.63 -19.02
CA ILE A 71 -31.91 -3.71 -17.56
C ILE A 71 -32.42 -2.48 -16.81
N GLY A 72 -32.43 -1.30 -17.45
CA GLY A 72 -32.89 -0.04 -16.84
C GLY A 72 -34.28 -0.14 -16.18
N PRO A 73 -35.28 -0.79 -16.81
CA PRO A 73 -36.61 -0.96 -16.22
C PRO A 73 -36.66 -1.70 -14.87
N ILE A 74 -35.61 -2.43 -14.48
CA ILE A 74 -35.54 -3.13 -13.19
C ILE A 74 -35.75 -2.15 -12.02
N ILE A 75 -35.23 -0.93 -12.14
CA ILE A 75 -35.32 0.09 -11.08
C ILE A 75 -36.76 0.56 -10.81
N PHE A 76 -37.67 0.36 -11.76
CA PHE A 76 -39.08 0.75 -11.64
C PHE A 76 -39.98 -0.37 -11.14
N LYS A 77 -39.44 -1.56 -10.87
CA LYS A 77 -40.21 -2.59 -10.16
C LYS A 77 -40.56 -2.09 -8.76
N SER A 78 -41.75 -2.43 -8.28
CA SER A 78 -42.18 -2.10 -6.91
C SER A 78 -41.27 -2.77 -5.87
N HIS A 79 -40.82 -3.99 -6.16
CA HIS A 79 -39.86 -4.73 -5.36
C HIS A 79 -38.83 -5.39 -6.28
N ILE A 80 -37.54 -5.22 -5.94
CA ILE A 80 -36.41 -5.84 -6.63
C ILE A 80 -35.87 -6.93 -5.71
N GLU A 81 -35.62 -8.11 -6.26
CA GLU A 81 -35.07 -9.25 -5.52
C GLU A 81 -33.61 -9.47 -5.90
N GLU A 82 -32.82 -10.14 -5.06
CA GLU A 82 -31.41 -10.45 -5.37
C GLU A 82 -31.26 -11.25 -6.67
N SER A 83 -32.21 -12.14 -6.97
CA SER A 83 -32.25 -12.95 -8.20
C SER A 83 -32.41 -12.14 -9.49
N ASP A 84 -32.98 -10.92 -9.41
CA ASP A 84 -33.03 -10.00 -10.55
C ASP A 84 -31.65 -9.43 -10.89
N LEU A 85 -30.75 -9.39 -9.90
CA LEU A 85 -29.43 -8.75 -9.98
C LEU A 85 -28.29 -9.77 -10.12
N GLU A 86 -28.50 -11.03 -9.75
CA GLU A 86 -27.57 -12.14 -9.95
C GLU A 86 -26.96 -12.21 -11.37
N PRO A 87 -27.74 -12.15 -12.47
CA PRO A 87 -27.19 -12.28 -13.83
C PRO A 87 -26.41 -11.06 -14.31
N LEU A 88 -26.45 -9.95 -13.58
CA LEU A 88 -25.79 -8.70 -13.98
C LEU A 88 -24.29 -8.76 -13.68
N SER A 89 -23.49 -8.16 -14.54
CA SER A 89 -22.07 -7.87 -14.26
C SER A 89 -21.93 -6.77 -13.21
N ILE A 90 -20.74 -6.62 -12.63
CA ILE A 90 -20.39 -5.51 -11.73
C ILE A 90 -20.76 -4.18 -12.37
N GLN A 91 -20.38 -3.98 -13.64
CA GLN A 91 -20.62 -2.72 -14.33
C GLN A 91 -22.11 -2.46 -14.60
N GLU A 92 -22.89 -3.49 -14.90
CA GLU A 92 -24.35 -3.37 -15.03
C GLU A 92 -25.03 -3.06 -13.69
N THR A 93 -24.53 -3.62 -12.59
CA THR A 93 -25.01 -3.27 -11.23
C THR A 93 -24.71 -1.81 -10.90
N ILE A 94 -23.50 -1.31 -11.20
CA ILE A 94 -23.14 0.11 -11.02
C ILE A 94 -24.02 1.00 -11.90
N PHE A 95 -24.30 0.60 -13.15
CA PHE A 95 -25.23 1.32 -14.01
C PHE A 95 -26.62 1.47 -13.37
N LEU A 96 -27.16 0.40 -12.77
CA LEU A 96 -28.46 0.48 -12.10
C LEU A 96 -28.41 1.41 -10.89
N LEU A 97 -27.35 1.35 -10.07
CA LEU A 97 -27.18 2.25 -8.92
C LEU A 97 -27.16 3.72 -9.36
N VAL A 98 -26.31 4.07 -10.33
CA VAL A 98 -26.24 5.43 -10.90
C VAL A 98 -27.57 5.85 -11.53
N SER A 99 -28.30 4.91 -12.15
CA SER A 99 -29.61 5.20 -12.74
C SER A 99 -30.66 5.49 -11.67
N VAL A 100 -30.69 4.71 -10.58
CA VAL A 100 -31.60 4.94 -9.45
C VAL A 100 -31.40 6.34 -8.88
N ASP A 101 -30.15 6.75 -8.64
CA ASP A 101 -29.82 8.09 -8.13
C ASP A 101 -30.25 9.18 -9.13
N HIS A 102 -29.93 9.01 -10.42
CA HIS A 102 -30.29 9.98 -11.44
C HIS A 102 -31.82 10.18 -11.54
N PHE A 103 -32.60 9.10 -11.53
CA PHE A 103 -34.06 9.21 -11.58
C PHE A 103 -34.65 9.75 -10.27
N GLN A 104 -34.02 9.47 -9.13
CA GLN A 104 -34.43 10.05 -7.85
C GLN A 104 -34.26 11.58 -7.84
N GLU A 105 -33.20 12.09 -8.46
CA GLU A 105 -32.92 13.54 -8.54
C GLU A 105 -33.78 14.25 -9.60
N GLU A 106 -34.02 13.63 -10.76
CA GLU A 106 -34.68 14.28 -11.91
C GLU A 106 -36.22 14.11 -11.93
N SER A 107 -36.77 13.11 -11.22
CA SER A 107 -38.22 12.85 -11.19
C SER A 107 -38.94 13.67 -10.12
N GLU A 108 -40.09 14.27 -10.46
CA GLU A 108 -40.95 14.93 -9.46
C GLU A 108 -41.50 13.97 -8.41
N GLU A 109 -41.74 12.70 -8.78
CA GLU A 109 -42.28 11.67 -7.89
C GLU A 109 -41.18 10.83 -7.20
N GLY A 110 -39.92 10.98 -7.63
CA GLY A 110 -38.81 10.14 -7.18
C GLY A 110 -38.93 8.67 -7.62
N VAL A 111 -38.12 7.81 -7.02
CA VAL A 111 -38.13 6.35 -7.22
C VAL A 111 -38.83 5.70 -6.04
N GLU A 112 -39.85 4.87 -6.30
CA GLU A 112 -40.54 4.10 -5.27
C GLU A 112 -39.55 3.16 -4.55
N ASN A 113 -39.58 3.12 -3.21
CA ASN A 113 -38.68 2.30 -2.37
C ASN A 113 -37.18 2.55 -2.65
N TYR A 114 -36.82 3.81 -2.94
CA TYR A 114 -35.45 4.22 -3.27
C TYR A 114 -34.39 3.67 -2.29
N GLU A 115 -34.54 3.91 -0.98
CA GLU A 115 -33.56 3.50 0.03
C GLU A 115 -33.33 1.98 0.03
N GLU A 116 -34.42 1.19 0.03
CA GLU A 116 -34.35 -0.28 -0.02
C GLU A 116 -33.66 -0.78 -1.29
N LYS A 117 -33.88 -0.10 -2.43
CA LYS A 117 -33.24 -0.44 -3.71
C LYS A 117 -31.74 -0.13 -3.70
N CYS A 118 -31.34 1.03 -3.19
CA CYS A 118 -29.92 1.37 -3.05
C CYS A 118 -29.21 0.38 -2.13
N GLU A 119 -29.78 0.09 -0.96
CA GLU A 119 -29.21 -0.89 -0.01
C GLU A 119 -29.06 -2.29 -0.63
N LEU A 120 -30.04 -2.73 -1.43
CA LEU A 120 -29.96 -4.01 -2.12
C LEU A 120 -28.86 -3.98 -3.21
N LEU A 121 -28.81 -2.93 -4.02
CA LEU A 121 -27.83 -2.78 -5.09
C LEU A 121 -26.40 -2.72 -4.53
N ASP A 122 -26.17 -1.95 -3.47
CA ASP A 122 -24.87 -1.85 -2.79
C ASP A 122 -24.43 -3.21 -2.21
N ARG A 123 -25.36 -3.92 -1.55
CA ARG A 123 -25.08 -5.25 -0.99
C ARG A 123 -24.73 -6.26 -2.09
N VAL A 124 -25.49 -6.27 -3.19
CA VAL A 124 -25.23 -7.16 -4.32
C VAL A 124 -23.91 -6.80 -5.01
N LEU A 125 -23.61 -5.52 -5.17
CA LEU A 125 -22.33 -5.06 -5.71
C LEU A 125 -21.16 -5.52 -4.82
N ALA A 126 -21.26 -5.33 -3.51
CA ALA A 126 -20.26 -5.78 -2.55
C ALA A 126 -20.04 -7.31 -2.63
N LYS A 127 -21.13 -8.09 -2.70
CA LYS A 127 -21.06 -9.54 -2.92
C LYS A 127 -20.33 -9.88 -4.21
N LYS A 128 -20.71 -9.28 -5.34
CA LYS A 128 -20.05 -9.50 -6.64
C LYS A 128 -18.56 -9.15 -6.61
N LEU A 129 -18.17 -8.07 -5.94
CA LEU A 129 -16.77 -7.69 -5.75
C LEU A 129 -16.01 -8.74 -4.93
N SER A 130 -16.58 -9.22 -3.83
CA SER A 130 -15.96 -10.27 -3.00
C SER A 130 -15.85 -11.61 -3.73
N GLU A 131 -16.80 -11.89 -4.63
CA GLU A 131 -16.90 -13.18 -5.32
C GLU A 131 -16.10 -13.23 -6.62
N ALA A 132 -15.76 -12.07 -7.20
CA ALA A 132 -15.06 -11.92 -8.47
C ALA A 132 -13.80 -12.81 -8.57
N GLU A 133 -13.66 -13.52 -9.69
CA GLU A 133 -12.50 -14.38 -9.95
C GLU A 133 -11.22 -13.57 -10.16
N VAL A 134 -11.35 -12.42 -10.81
CA VAL A 134 -10.25 -11.52 -11.14
C VAL A 134 -10.72 -10.08 -10.96
N LEU A 135 -9.89 -9.27 -10.32
CA LEU A 135 -10.01 -7.82 -10.23
C LEU A 135 -8.68 -7.19 -10.62
N TYR A 136 -8.70 -5.96 -11.09
CA TYR A 136 -7.50 -5.22 -11.46
C TYR A 136 -7.38 -3.99 -10.57
N MET A 137 -6.19 -3.75 -10.02
CA MET A 137 -5.93 -2.61 -9.14
C MET A 137 -4.77 -1.79 -9.70
N THR A 138 -4.83 -0.47 -9.54
CA THR A 138 -3.75 0.42 -9.96
C THR A 138 -2.69 0.58 -8.89
N PHE A 139 -1.42 0.53 -9.32
CA PHE A 139 -0.24 0.73 -8.48
C PHE A 139 0.60 1.89 -9.01
N ASP A 140 1.14 2.70 -8.10
CA ASP A 140 2.13 3.71 -8.45
C ASP A 140 3.48 3.02 -8.73
N ALA A 141 3.98 3.16 -9.96
CA ALA A 141 5.19 2.47 -10.41
C ALA A 141 6.44 2.91 -9.63
N GLY A 142 6.46 4.14 -9.11
CA GLY A 142 7.58 4.69 -8.37
C GLY A 142 7.67 4.13 -6.94
N THR A 143 6.58 3.65 -6.37
CA THR A 143 6.51 3.11 -5.01
C THR A 143 6.20 1.62 -4.94
N ASN A 144 5.64 1.03 -6.01
CA ASN A 144 5.07 -0.32 -6.02
C ASN A 144 3.99 -0.52 -4.94
N LEU A 145 3.22 0.53 -4.65
CA LEU A 145 2.11 0.55 -3.70
C LEU A 145 0.82 0.94 -4.41
N PRO A 146 -0.38 0.64 -3.86
CA PRO A 146 -1.64 1.01 -4.50
C PRO A 146 -1.72 2.51 -4.75
N TYR A 147 -2.19 2.88 -5.93
CA TYR A 147 -2.34 4.27 -6.33
C TYR A 147 -3.61 4.86 -5.72
N ILE A 148 -3.48 5.98 -5.01
CA ILE A 148 -4.57 6.64 -4.29
C ILE A 148 -5.01 7.88 -5.06
N THR A 149 -6.28 7.96 -5.44
CA THR A 149 -6.90 9.14 -6.05
C THR A 149 -8.09 9.59 -5.21
N GLN A 150 -8.08 10.85 -4.76
CA GLN A 150 -9.18 11.46 -3.99
C GLN A 150 -9.60 10.61 -2.77
N GLY A 151 -8.63 10.04 -2.05
CA GLY A 151 -8.89 9.19 -0.88
C GLY A 151 -9.39 7.78 -1.20
N CYS A 152 -9.47 7.41 -2.48
CA CYS A 152 -9.91 6.09 -2.92
C CYS A 152 -8.78 5.33 -3.61
N VAL A 153 -8.80 4.01 -3.48
CA VAL A 153 -8.02 3.11 -4.33
C VAL A 153 -8.89 2.67 -5.50
N GLU A 154 -8.33 2.63 -6.70
CA GLU A 154 -9.10 2.28 -7.88
C GLU A 154 -9.04 0.77 -8.15
N ILE A 155 -10.22 0.18 -8.27
CA ILE A 155 -10.42 -1.23 -8.60
C ILE A 155 -11.26 -1.31 -9.86
N TYR A 156 -10.88 -2.21 -10.76
CA TYR A 156 -11.52 -2.41 -12.04
C TYR A 156 -11.99 -3.85 -12.19
N SER A 157 -13.21 -4.00 -12.71
CA SER A 157 -13.83 -5.29 -13.01
C SER A 157 -13.31 -5.91 -14.31
N GLU A 158 -12.74 -5.11 -15.21
CA GLU A 158 -12.20 -5.54 -16.52
C GLU A 158 -10.83 -4.90 -16.79
N VAL A 159 -9.96 -5.62 -17.50
CA VAL A 159 -8.58 -5.17 -17.77
C VAL A 159 -8.53 -3.93 -18.64
N GLU A 160 -9.44 -3.82 -19.61
CA GLU A 160 -9.51 -2.69 -20.54
C GLU A 160 -9.81 -1.38 -19.81
N TYR A 161 -10.62 -1.43 -18.75
CA TYR A 161 -10.93 -0.26 -17.92
C TYR A 161 -9.70 0.21 -17.14
N ALA A 162 -8.93 -0.73 -16.58
CA ALA A 162 -7.66 -0.42 -15.94
C ALA A 162 -6.62 0.14 -16.93
N GLN A 163 -6.59 -0.37 -18.17
CA GLN A 163 -5.71 0.15 -19.23
C GLN A 163 -6.08 1.56 -19.66
N ASP A 164 -7.37 1.88 -19.76
CA ASP A 164 -7.84 3.25 -19.98
C ASP A 164 -7.36 4.18 -18.86
N ALA A 165 -7.45 3.75 -17.61
CA ALA A 165 -6.97 4.52 -16.47
C ALA A 165 -5.46 4.77 -16.53
N VAL A 166 -4.65 3.75 -16.83
CA VAL A 166 -3.19 3.92 -17.01
C VAL A 166 -2.88 4.93 -18.10
N ARG A 167 -3.58 4.89 -19.25
CA ARG A 167 -3.42 5.89 -20.32
C ARG A 167 -3.74 7.29 -19.82
N HIS A 168 -4.87 7.46 -19.15
CA HIS A 168 -5.32 8.75 -18.62
C HIS A 168 -4.34 9.32 -17.58
N TYR A 169 -3.82 8.50 -16.68
CA TYR A 169 -2.82 8.92 -15.71
C TYR A 169 -1.45 9.22 -16.35
N GLY A 170 -1.09 8.50 -17.40
CA GLY A 170 0.08 8.79 -18.22
C GLY A 170 0.06 10.20 -18.81
N GLU A 171 -1.10 10.69 -19.26
CA GLU A 171 -1.29 12.08 -19.74
C GLU A 171 -1.02 13.12 -18.64
N GLN A 172 -1.15 12.73 -17.37
CA GLN A 172 -0.89 13.55 -16.19
C GLN A 172 0.52 13.31 -15.60
N TYR A 173 1.40 12.63 -16.34
CA TYR A 173 2.74 12.24 -15.89
C TYR A 173 2.72 11.41 -14.59
N ARG A 174 1.66 10.63 -14.39
CA ARG A 174 1.54 9.64 -13.32
C ARG A 174 1.90 8.28 -13.89
N ALA A 175 2.98 7.69 -13.38
CA ALA A 175 3.40 6.35 -13.77
C ALA A 175 2.58 5.33 -12.98
N VAL A 176 1.45 4.90 -13.55
CA VAL A 176 0.54 3.92 -12.96
C VAL A 176 0.67 2.58 -13.69
N THR A 177 0.65 1.48 -12.95
CA THR A 177 0.69 0.10 -13.45
C THR A 177 -0.53 -0.68 -12.99
N ILE A 178 -0.85 -1.77 -13.69
CA ILE A 178 -1.99 -2.63 -13.39
C ILE A 178 -1.48 -3.87 -12.66
N CYS A 179 -2.08 -4.18 -11.53
CA CYS A 179 -1.94 -5.45 -10.84
C CYS A 179 -3.20 -6.29 -11.07
N GLU A 180 -3.06 -7.42 -11.75
CA GLU A 180 -4.12 -8.44 -11.83
C GLU A 180 -4.13 -9.24 -10.54
N ILE A 181 -5.26 -9.21 -9.83
CA ILE A 181 -5.46 -9.90 -8.57
C ILE A 181 -6.50 -10.99 -8.80
N ARG A 182 -6.04 -12.23 -8.79
CA ARG A 182 -6.92 -13.39 -8.90
C ARG A 182 -7.34 -13.87 -7.52
N LYS A 183 -8.56 -14.35 -7.39
CA LYS A 183 -9.08 -14.86 -6.11
C LYS A 183 -8.35 -16.12 -5.63
N ASP A 184 -7.91 -16.96 -6.56
CA ASP A 184 -7.19 -18.22 -6.30
C ASP A 184 -5.67 -18.03 -6.13
N ASP A 185 -5.11 -16.98 -6.73
CA ASP A 185 -3.70 -16.61 -6.64
C ASP A 185 -3.53 -15.10 -6.69
N SER A 186 -3.74 -14.43 -5.55
CA SER A 186 -3.72 -12.97 -5.49
C SER A 186 -2.34 -12.37 -5.74
N LYS A 187 -1.27 -13.16 -5.60
CA LYS A 187 0.15 -12.72 -5.60
C LYS A 187 0.45 -11.64 -4.55
N LEU A 188 -0.48 -11.38 -3.64
CA LEU A 188 -0.30 -10.50 -2.49
C LEU A 188 0.35 -11.28 -1.34
N PRO A 189 0.98 -10.59 -0.37
CA PRO A 189 1.56 -11.23 0.80
C PRO A 189 0.58 -12.21 1.45
N ASP A 190 1.07 -13.37 1.89
CA ASP A 190 0.26 -14.43 2.53
C ASP A 190 -0.96 -14.93 1.71
N LYS A 191 -0.99 -14.66 0.39
CA LYS A 191 -2.13 -14.95 -0.50
C LYS A 191 -3.43 -14.30 -0.04
N MET A 192 -3.33 -13.16 0.64
CA MET A 192 -4.50 -12.40 1.09
C MET A 192 -5.32 -11.89 -0.10
N SER A 193 -6.62 -11.70 0.11
CA SER A 193 -7.48 -11.02 -0.87
C SER A 193 -7.07 -9.54 -1.01
N VAL A 194 -7.47 -8.91 -2.11
CA VAL A 194 -7.28 -7.46 -2.31
C VAL A 194 -7.86 -6.66 -1.15
N PHE A 195 -9.03 -7.03 -0.64
CA PHE A 195 -9.69 -6.30 0.44
C PHE A 195 -9.00 -6.47 1.79
N GLU A 196 -8.35 -7.61 2.05
CA GLU A 196 -7.49 -7.78 3.24
C GLU A 196 -6.23 -6.94 3.13
N PHE A 197 -5.59 -6.93 1.95
CA PHE A 197 -4.40 -6.12 1.71
C PHE A 197 -4.66 -4.63 1.95
N LEU A 198 -5.75 -4.12 1.38
CA LEU A 198 -6.17 -2.73 1.57
C LEU A 198 -6.51 -2.41 3.02
N TYR A 199 -7.04 -3.38 3.78
CA TYR A 199 -7.25 -3.22 5.23
C TYR A 199 -5.93 -2.97 5.97
N TYR A 200 -4.86 -3.73 5.68
CA TYR A 200 -3.55 -3.54 6.31
C TYR A 200 -2.90 -2.20 5.95
N LEU A 201 -3.19 -1.69 4.76
CA LEU A 201 -2.73 -0.38 4.29
C LEU A 201 -3.59 0.80 4.77
N GLY A 202 -4.69 0.54 5.48
CA GLY A 202 -5.59 1.59 5.98
C GLY A 202 -6.44 2.26 4.89
N MET A 203 -6.68 1.56 3.79
CA MET A 203 -7.46 2.06 2.66
C MET A 203 -8.92 1.65 2.82
N GLU A 204 -9.80 2.63 3.02
CA GLU A 204 -11.22 2.38 3.37
C GLU A 204 -12.16 2.49 2.17
N HIS A 205 -11.86 3.36 1.21
CA HIS A 205 -12.75 3.66 0.08
C HIS A 205 -12.18 3.12 -1.23
N LEU A 206 -13.05 2.48 -2.00
CA LEU A 206 -12.73 1.82 -3.26
C LEU A 206 -13.51 2.52 -4.38
N LEU A 207 -12.80 3.09 -5.34
CA LEU A 207 -13.43 3.66 -6.54
C LEU A 207 -13.49 2.58 -7.61
N ILE A 208 -14.69 2.10 -7.92
CA ILE A 208 -14.89 1.00 -8.85
C ILE A 208 -15.10 1.53 -10.27
N ASP A 209 -14.38 0.97 -11.23
CA ASP A 209 -14.53 1.21 -12.68
C ASP A 209 -14.46 2.69 -13.10
N ASN A 210 -13.51 3.45 -12.53
CA ASN A 210 -13.32 4.86 -12.87
C ASN A 210 -13.10 5.07 -14.39
N GLY A 211 -13.78 6.04 -14.99
CA GLY A 211 -13.78 6.27 -16.45
C GLY A 211 -14.96 5.60 -17.18
N ARG A 212 -15.81 4.86 -16.46
CA ARG A 212 -17.07 4.27 -16.95
C ARG A 212 -18.23 4.70 -16.03
N TYR A 213 -19.28 3.88 -15.92
CA TYR A 213 -20.14 3.97 -14.74
C TYR A 213 -19.29 3.58 -13.53
N LYS A 214 -19.30 4.43 -12.51
CA LYS A 214 -18.41 4.30 -11.35
C LYS A 214 -19.18 4.56 -10.08
N THR A 215 -18.72 3.96 -8.99
CA THR A 215 -19.23 4.22 -7.65
C THR A 215 -18.11 4.05 -6.63
N VAL A 216 -18.31 4.60 -5.44
CA VAL A 216 -17.42 4.41 -4.30
C VAL A 216 -18.03 3.38 -3.36
N VAL A 217 -17.29 2.34 -3.05
CA VAL A 217 -17.70 1.27 -2.13
C VAL A 217 -16.79 1.31 -0.91
N ASN A 218 -17.34 1.16 0.31
CA ASN A 218 -16.49 0.97 1.48
C ASN A 218 -15.94 -0.46 1.47
N ARG A 219 -14.63 -0.59 1.69
CA ARG A 219 -13.94 -1.87 1.78
C ARG A 219 -14.54 -2.79 2.86
N GLU A 220 -15.05 -2.22 3.95
CA GLU A 220 -15.68 -2.97 5.05
C GLU A 220 -17.02 -3.60 4.65
N ASP A 221 -17.73 -3.04 3.66
CA ASP A 221 -18.98 -3.58 3.12
C ASP A 221 -18.72 -4.83 2.25
N VAL A 222 -17.56 -4.88 1.59
CA VAL A 222 -17.12 -6.03 0.77
C VAL A 222 -16.52 -7.12 1.64
N LEU A 223 -15.65 -6.74 2.58
CA LEU A 223 -15.03 -7.66 3.52
C LEU A 223 -14.96 -7.04 4.91
N ALA A 224 -15.88 -7.46 5.75
CA ALA A 224 -15.88 -7.15 7.17
C ALA A 224 -14.74 -7.92 7.85
N VAL A 225 -13.76 -7.18 8.38
CA VAL A 225 -12.70 -7.78 9.21
C VAL A 225 -13.21 -7.80 10.64
N THR A 226 -13.49 -9.00 11.16
CA THR A 226 -14.05 -9.20 12.52
C THR A 226 -13.08 -8.81 13.63
N ASP A 227 -11.78 -8.77 13.33
CA ASP A 227 -10.75 -8.35 14.27
C ASP A 227 -10.58 -6.83 14.25
N LYS A 228 -11.53 -6.12 14.86
CA LYS A 228 -11.35 -4.73 15.26
C LYS A 228 -10.28 -4.71 16.36
N ASN A 229 -9.02 -4.51 15.96
CA ASN A 229 -7.92 -4.35 16.90
C ASN A 229 -7.94 -2.90 17.43
N PRO A 230 -8.25 -2.64 18.70
CA PRO A 230 -7.89 -1.35 19.29
C PRO A 230 -6.36 -1.25 19.27
N GLU A 231 -5.80 -0.12 18.80
CA GLU A 231 -4.36 0.14 18.55
C GLU A 231 -3.38 -0.16 19.71
N TYR A 232 -3.86 -0.68 20.86
CA TYR A 232 -3.10 -0.84 22.10
C TYR A 232 -3.35 -2.15 22.86
N ASP A 233 -4.01 -3.14 22.26
CA ASP A 233 -4.08 -4.47 22.89
C ASP A 233 -2.75 -5.21 22.65
N LEU A 234 -1.94 -5.33 23.71
CA LEU A 234 -0.74 -6.19 23.75
C LEU A 234 -1.05 -7.64 23.38
N ASN A 235 -2.33 -8.03 23.41
CA ASN A 235 -2.80 -9.33 22.97
C ASN A 235 -3.20 -9.43 21.50
N LYS A 236 -2.97 -8.40 20.68
CA LYS A 236 -3.33 -8.47 19.26
C LYS A 236 -2.15 -8.08 18.36
N PRO A 237 -2.06 -8.65 17.14
CA PRO A 237 -1.01 -8.31 16.20
C PRO A 237 -0.96 -6.80 15.92
N ILE A 238 0.21 -6.19 16.05
CA ILE A 238 0.42 -4.76 15.75
C ILE A 238 0.19 -4.50 14.28
N ARG A 239 -0.51 -3.40 13.99
CA ARG A 239 -0.78 -2.89 12.66
C ARG A 239 -0.82 -1.36 12.75
N ASN A 240 -0.24 -0.68 11.77
CA ASN A 240 -0.29 0.79 11.70
C ASN A 240 -0.96 1.29 10.39
N PRO A 241 -2.23 0.91 10.12
CA PRO A 241 -2.89 1.21 8.85
C PRO A 241 -2.92 2.71 8.53
N ARG A 242 -3.20 3.56 9.52
CA ARG A 242 -3.23 5.03 9.35
C ARG A 242 -1.87 5.61 8.98
N PHE A 243 -0.80 5.10 9.57
CA PHE A 243 0.55 5.53 9.24
C PHE A 243 0.94 5.08 7.83
N ARG A 244 0.67 3.81 7.48
CA ARG A 244 0.95 3.28 6.14
C ARG A 244 0.20 4.06 5.06
N TYR A 245 -1.10 4.33 5.26
CA TYR A 245 -1.91 5.14 4.36
C TYR A 245 -1.30 6.54 4.14
N ALA A 246 -0.99 7.27 5.21
CA ALA A 246 -0.41 8.60 5.13
C ALA A 246 0.98 8.60 4.46
N LEU A 247 1.77 7.55 4.67
CA LEU A 247 3.08 7.36 4.04
C LEU A 247 2.96 7.14 2.52
N ILE A 248 2.00 6.33 2.08
CA ILE A 248 1.71 6.11 0.66
C ILE A 248 1.29 7.41 -0.02
N GLU A 249 0.35 8.16 0.58
CA GLU A 249 -0.10 9.44 0.03
C GLU A 249 1.03 10.45 -0.12
N PHE A 250 1.93 10.50 0.88
CA PHE A 250 3.11 11.35 0.86
C PHE A 250 4.08 10.94 -0.25
N PHE A 251 4.44 9.66 -0.36
CA PHE A 251 5.37 9.20 -1.38
C PHE A 251 4.84 9.36 -2.79
N GLN A 252 3.56 9.10 -3.02
CA GLN A 252 2.93 9.33 -4.32
C GLN A 252 3.02 10.81 -4.74
N GLU A 253 2.95 11.76 -3.79
CA GLU A 253 3.10 13.18 -4.09
C GLU A 253 4.55 13.57 -4.37
N VAL A 254 5.47 13.11 -3.52
CA VAL A 254 6.90 13.44 -3.62
C VAL A 254 7.49 12.91 -4.92
N LYS A 255 7.11 11.70 -5.32
CA LYS A 255 7.61 11.02 -6.52
C LYS A 255 6.92 11.47 -7.80
N TRP A 256 5.89 12.32 -7.73
CA TRP A 256 5.27 12.88 -8.94
C TRP A 256 6.23 13.85 -9.65
N PRO A 257 6.65 13.59 -10.90
CA PRO A 257 7.65 14.39 -11.60
C PRO A 257 7.08 15.66 -12.25
N VAL A 258 6.06 16.27 -11.64
CA VAL A 258 5.48 17.55 -12.12
C VAL A 258 5.61 18.62 -11.06
N THR A 259 5.65 19.88 -11.50
CA THR A 259 5.63 21.05 -10.63
C THR A 259 4.34 21.83 -10.86
N TYR A 260 3.66 22.19 -9.77
CA TYR A 260 2.46 23.02 -9.79
C TYR A 260 2.48 23.99 -8.59
N GLU A 261 1.72 25.08 -8.69
CA GLU A 261 1.80 26.24 -7.79
C GLU A 261 1.77 25.87 -6.30
N LYS A 262 0.88 24.94 -5.92
CA LYS A 262 0.68 24.52 -4.52
C LYS A 262 1.42 23.24 -4.13
N ARG A 263 2.32 22.73 -4.97
CA ARG A 263 2.97 21.43 -4.74
C ARG A 263 3.70 21.37 -3.40
N GLU A 264 4.44 22.42 -3.08
CA GLU A 264 5.22 22.44 -1.85
C GLU A 264 4.32 22.43 -0.60
N GLU A 265 3.20 23.17 -0.64
CA GLU A 265 2.17 23.19 0.41
C GLU A 265 1.53 21.80 0.57
N VAL A 266 1.11 21.17 -0.54
CA VAL A 266 0.48 19.84 -0.52
C VAL A 266 1.43 18.77 0.03
N ILE A 267 2.71 18.78 -0.38
CA ILE A 267 3.68 17.83 0.16
C ILE A 267 3.91 18.08 1.65
N HIS A 268 3.97 19.35 2.09
CA HIS A 268 4.13 19.65 3.52
C HIS A 268 2.92 19.19 4.33
N GLU A 269 1.70 19.40 3.86
CA GLU A 269 0.49 18.92 4.52
C GLU A 269 0.49 17.38 4.65
N LYS A 270 0.84 16.68 3.57
CA LYS A 270 0.94 15.20 3.58
C LYS A 270 2.08 14.70 4.47
N GLU A 271 3.22 15.40 4.47
CA GLU A 271 4.35 15.12 5.37
C GLU A 271 3.93 15.26 6.84
N ASP A 272 3.27 16.36 7.21
CA ASP A 272 2.83 16.61 8.57
C ASP A 272 1.78 15.59 9.03
N LYS A 273 0.85 15.20 8.15
CA LYS A 273 -0.08 14.10 8.41
C LYS A 273 0.65 12.78 8.66
N MET A 274 1.62 12.43 7.81
CA MET A 274 2.42 11.21 7.96
C MET A 274 3.22 11.23 9.28
N LEU A 275 3.88 12.34 9.61
CA LEU A 275 4.63 12.49 10.86
C LEU A 275 3.73 12.44 12.11
N ALA A 276 2.52 13.00 12.04
CA ALA A 276 1.55 12.92 13.12
C ALA A 276 1.10 11.48 13.40
N GLN A 277 0.98 10.63 12.36
CA GLN A 277 0.68 9.21 12.52
C GLN A 277 1.92 8.42 12.96
N LEU A 278 3.11 8.75 12.45
CA LEU A 278 4.38 8.12 12.83
C LEU A 278 4.60 8.16 14.35
N LYS A 279 4.34 9.31 14.99
CA LYS A 279 4.50 9.48 16.45
C LYS A 279 3.51 8.64 17.27
N LYS A 280 2.35 8.32 16.71
CA LYS A 280 1.31 7.51 17.36
C LYS A 280 1.51 6.01 17.14
N ALA A 281 2.27 5.63 16.11
CA ALA A 281 2.50 4.26 15.70
C ALA A 281 3.42 3.50 16.66
N ARG A 282 3.25 2.17 16.69
CA ARG A 282 4.16 1.25 17.37
C ARG A 282 4.79 0.32 16.35
N PHE A 283 6.08 0.05 16.49
CA PHE A 283 6.84 -0.72 15.53
C PHE A 283 7.38 -2.00 16.13
N ILE A 284 7.56 -2.99 15.27
CA ILE A 284 8.23 -4.25 15.59
C ILE A 284 9.70 -4.09 15.21
N VAL A 285 10.58 -4.32 16.17
CA VAL A 285 12.03 -4.34 15.98
C VAL A 285 12.49 -5.80 16.06
N PRO A 286 13.21 -6.32 15.05
CA PRO A 286 13.73 -7.68 15.08
C PRO A 286 14.77 -7.86 16.17
N MET A 287 14.67 -8.98 16.88
CA MET A 287 15.62 -9.34 17.93
C MET A 287 15.90 -10.85 17.92
N LEU A 288 17.16 -11.20 18.17
CA LEU A 288 17.54 -12.55 18.61
C LEU A 288 17.60 -12.57 20.14
N TYR A 289 17.00 -13.60 20.74
CA TYR A 289 16.94 -13.78 22.18
C TYR A 289 17.69 -15.06 22.57
N GLU A 290 18.71 -14.95 23.41
CA GLU A 290 19.40 -16.09 24.02
C GLU A 290 18.80 -16.36 25.41
N GLY A 291 17.74 -17.18 25.50
CA GLY A 291 17.14 -17.61 26.77
C GLY A 291 15.92 -18.53 26.62
N GLU A 292 15.58 -19.29 27.67
CA GLU A 292 14.38 -20.16 27.67
C GLU A 292 13.10 -19.33 27.52
N GLN A 293 12.31 -19.69 26.51
CA GLN A 293 11.02 -19.08 26.20
C GLN A 293 10.06 -19.28 27.37
N GLN A 294 9.59 -18.20 28.00
CA GLN A 294 8.30 -18.27 28.68
C GLN A 294 7.22 -18.21 27.60
N ALA A 295 6.88 -19.39 27.09
CA ALA A 295 5.74 -19.57 26.21
C ALA A 295 4.45 -19.21 26.98
N SER A 296 4.04 -17.94 26.92
CA SER A 296 2.62 -17.66 27.03
C SER A 296 1.96 -18.34 25.83
N ALA A 297 0.85 -19.03 26.07
CA ALA A 297 0.27 -20.04 25.17
C ALA A 297 -0.17 -19.53 23.77
N ASP A 298 0.20 -18.30 23.37
CA ASP A 298 -0.17 -17.71 22.09
C ASP A 298 0.78 -16.69 21.43
N ARG A 299 1.95 -16.24 21.97
CA ARG A 299 2.66 -15.11 21.31
C ARG A 299 4.19 -15.11 21.22
N LYS A 300 4.63 -14.88 19.97
CA LYS A 300 5.95 -14.46 19.46
C LYS A 300 6.28 -12.98 19.79
N GLN A 301 5.90 -12.49 20.95
CA GLN A 301 6.24 -11.15 21.44
C GLN A 301 6.97 -11.30 22.76
N VAL A 302 8.18 -10.74 22.83
CA VAL A 302 9.02 -10.81 24.04
C VAL A 302 9.01 -9.43 24.69
N VAL A 303 8.56 -9.37 25.95
CA VAL A 303 8.84 -8.21 26.82
C VAL A 303 10.21 -8.48 27.45
N PRO A 304 11.23 -7.64 27.21
CA PRO A 304 12.56 -7.89 27.76
C PRO A 304 12.55 -7.83 29.28
N GLU A 305 13.10 -8.86 29.94
CA GLU A 305 13.56 -8.75 31.32
C GLU A 305 14.89 -7.98 31.37
N ALA A 306 15.04 -7.06 32.33
CA ALA A 306 16.25 -6.25 32.46
C ALA A 306 17.52 -7.12 32.65
N GLY A 307 18.52 -6.94 31.78
CA GLY A 307 19.88 -7.48 31.98
C GLY A 307 20.29 -8.68 31.10
N ARG A 308 19.55 -9.04 30.05
CA ARG A 308 19.98 -10.08 29.08
C ARG A 308 20.45 -9.51 27.75
N ASN A 309 21.41 -10.19 27.11
CA ASN A 309 21.97 -9.81 25.81
C ASN A 309 20.90 -9.94 24.72
N MET A 310 20.55 -8.82 24.09
CA MET A 310 19.68 -8.77 22.92
C MET A 310 20.52 -8.35 21.72
N ALA A 311 20.44 -9.10 20.63
CA ALA A 311 21.07 -8.71 19.37
C ALA A 311 20.00 -8.15 18.42
N ILE A 312 20.12 -6.86 18.09
CA ILE A 312 19.29 -6.17 17.10
C ILE A 312 20.10 -6.15 15.78
N PRO A 313 19.54 -6.67 14.68
CA PRO A 313 20.24 -6.67 13.41
C PRO A 313 20.27 -5.26 12.82
N LYS A 314 21.23 -5.05 11.91
CA LYS A 314 21.30 -3.84 11.10
C LYS A 314 21.09 -4.25 9.64
N LEU A 315 20.43 -3.39 8.87
CA LEU A 315 20.40 -3.53 7.42
C LEU A 315 21.38 -2.55 6.82
N GLU A 316 22.27 -3.06 5.97
CA GLU A 316 23.28 -2.26 5.28
C GLU A 316 22.83 -2.01 3.84
N THR A 317 22.86 -0.75 3.42
CA THR A 317 22.62 -0.39 2.01
C THR A 317 23.87 -0.67 1.17
N ALA A 318 23.74 -0.69 -0.16
CA ALA A 318 24.89 -0.80 -1.08
C ALA A 318 26.00 0.24 -0.82
N ASP A 319 25.66 1.42 -0.28
CA ASP A 319 26.61 2.47 0.09
C ASP A 319 27.28 2.25 1.46
N HIS A 320 27.18 1.05 2.04
CA HIS A 320 27.70 0.69 3.38
C HIS A 320 27.11 1.49 4.55
N ILE A 321 25.94 2.09 4.35
CA ILE A 321 25.19 2.79 5.39
C ILE A 321 24.28 1.78 6.09
N ALA A 322 24.50 1.57 7.38
CA ALA A 322 23.69 0.71 8.23
C ALA A 322 22.47 1.47 8.77
N PHE A 323 21.34 0.79 8.90
CA PHE A 323 20.11 1.29 9.53
C PHE A 323 19.52 0.23 10.47
N THR A 324 18.80 0.67 11.50
CA THR A 324 17.97 -0.23 12.32
C THR A 324 16.63 -0.48 11.62
N PRO A 325 16.31 -1.73 11.22
CA PRO A 325 15.03 -2.05 10.60
C PRO A 325 13.91 -2.05 11.63
N ILE A 326 12.81 -1.39 11.30
CA ILE A 326 11.58 -1.42 12.09
C ILE A 326 10.37 -1.68 11.18
N PHE A 327 9.35 -2.34 11.70
CA PHE A 327 8.22 -2.84 10.89
C PHE A 327 6.88 -2.36 11.42
N SER A 328 5.98 -1.97 10.52
CA SER A 328 4.63 -1.49 10.86
C SER A 328 3.69 -2.60 11.32
N ASP A 329 3.97 -3.83 10.93
CA ASP A 329 3.15 -5.01 11.18
C ASP A 329 3.96 -6.29 10.94
N TRP A 330 3.37 -7.42 11.30
CA TRP A 330 4.01 -8.72 11.18
C TRP A 330 4.17 -9.19 9.73
N THR A 331 3.29 -8.76 8.82
CA THR A 331 3.37 -9.15 7.41
C THR A 331 4.60 -8.51 6.76
N GLU A 332 4.94 -7.26 7.09
CA GLU A 332 6.21 -6.65 6.67
C GLU A 332 7.42 -7.28 7.36
N PHE A 333 7.30 -7.64 8.64
CA PHE A 333 8.38 -8.28 9.40
C PHE A 333 8.84 -9.61 8.79
N ILE A 334 7.89 -10.51 8.49
CA ILE A 334 8.20 -11.88 8.04
C ILE A 334 8.80 -11.93 6.62
N LYS A 335 8.65 -10.86 5.82
CA LYS A 335 9.29 -10.76 4.50
C LYS A 335 10.82 -10.83 4.58
N ILE A 336 11.39 -10.31 5.67
CA ILE A 336 12.85 -10.23 5.87
C ILE A 336 13.30 -11.16 7.00
N TYR A 337 12.51 -11.28 8.07
CA TYR A 337 12.89 -12.00 9.28
C TYR A 337 11.98 -13.21 9.54
N PRO A 338 12.46 -14.43 9.26
CA PRO A 338 11.71 -15.65 9.51
C PRO A 338 11.28 -15.80 10.97
N SER A 339 9.99 -16.05 11.18
CA SER A 339 9.35 -16.07 12.51
C SER A 339 9.65 -17.30 13.36
N ASP A 340 10.43 -18.25 12.84
CA ASP A 340 10.97 -19.42 13.54
C ASP A 340 12.28 -19.10 14.29
N ARG A 341 13.01 -18.09 13.82
CA ARG A 341 14.30 -17.67 14.36
C ARG A 341 14.25 -16.30 15.04
N TRP A 342 13.50 -15.37 14.48
CA TRP A 342 13.46 -13.98 14.92
C TRP A 342 12.23 -13.68 15.78
N ASN A 343 12.45 -12.91 16.84
CA ASN A 343 11.37 -12.37 17.66
C ASN A 343 11.18 -10.88 17.35
N GLY A 344 10.00 -10.35 17.70
CA GLY A 344 9.68 -8.94 17.57
C GLY A 344 9.58 -8.25 18.92
N LEU A 345 10.41 -7.22 19.13
CA LEU A 345 10.27 -6.26 20.22
C LEU A 345 9.35 -5.12 19.78
N VAL A 346 8.36 -4.78 20.60
CA VAL A 346 7.35 -3.78 20.24
C VAL A 346 7.64 -2.46 20.92
N LEU A 347 7.96 -1.42 20.15
CA LEU A 347 8.37 -0.12 20.67
C LEU A 347 7.56 1.02 20.06
N SER A 348 7.48 2.15 20.76
CA SER A 348 7.09 3.42 20.15
C SER A 348 8.16 3.90 19.16
N PHE A 349 7.81 4.87 18.31
CA PHE A 349 8.79 5.53 17.44
C PHE A 349 9.95 6.16 18.24
N GLU A 350 9.64 6.85 19.34
CA GLU A 350 10.65 7.51 20.20
C GLU A 350 11.61 6.50 20.84
N GLU A 351 11.09 5.37 21.30
CA GLU A 351 11.92 4.29 21.84
C GLU A 351 12.81 3.68 20.74
N ALA A 352 12.25 3.42 19.56
CA ALA A 352 12.97 2.80 18.45
C ALA A 352 14.18 3.64 17.98
N ILE A 353 14.05 4.97 17.89
CA ILE A 353 15.16 5.84 17.48
C ILE A 353 16.28 5.94 18.54
N THR A 354 16.01 5.55 19.79
CA THR A 354 17.02 5.54 20.87
C THR A 354 17.84 4.26 20.95
N LEU A 355 17.44 3.20 20.26
CA LEU A 355 18.15 1.91 20.29
C LEU A 355 19.56 2.01 19.71
N ASN A 356 19.68 2.65 18.54
CA ASN A 356 20.95 2.90 17.86
C ASN A 356 20.95 4.32 17.26
N PRO A 357 21.16 5.37 18.07
CA PRO A 357 20.98 6.76 17.65
C PRO A 357 21.93 7.19 16.51
N GLU A 358 23.06 6.50 16.35
CA GLU A 358 24.12 6.83 15.38
C GLU A 358 23.82 6.36 13.95
N ILE A 359 22.97 5.34 13.76
CA ILE A 359 22.80 4.67 12.44
C ILE A 359 21.45 4.97 11.77
N GLY A 360 20.51 5.61 12.48
CA GLY A 360 19.16 5.85 11.96
C GLY A 360 18.30 4.59 11.86
N ILE A 361 17.12 4.74 11.27
CA ILE A 361 16.13 3.68 11.12
C ILE A 361 15.62 3.57 9.68
N VAL A 362 15.14 2.39 9.32
CA VAL A 362 14.42 2.14 8.08
C VAL A 362 13.11 1.43 8.40
N ILE A 363 11.98 2.02 7.96
CA ILE A 363 10.65 1.49 8.20
C ILE A 363 10.19 0.71 6.98
N ASN A 364 9.76 -0.54 7.19
CA ASN A 364 9.31 -1.49 6.15
C ASN A 364 10.28 -1.58 4.96
N PRO A 365 11.50 -2.12 5.14
CA PRO A 365 12.55 -2.06 4.12
C PRO A 365 12.18 -2.76 2.80
N ALA A 366 11.35 -3.80 2.85
CA ALA A 366 10.83 -4.54 1.68
C ALA A 366 9.43 -4.06 1.23
N GLY A 367 8.93 -2.96 1.80
CA GLY A 367 7.64 -2.34 1.52
C GLY A 367 7.82 -0.86 1.20
N GLU A 368 7.27 0.03 2.03
CA GLU A 368 7.33 1.47 1.84
C GLU A 368 8.77 2.04 1.86
N ASN A 369 9.66 1.41 2.63
CA ASN A 369 11.08 1.77 2.71
C ASN A 369 11.34 3.24 3.11
N LEU A 370 10.73 3.69 4.20
CA LEU A 370 10.98 5.03 4.75
C LEU A 370 12.30 5.05 5.53
N ILE A 371 13.31 5.70 4.98
CA ILE A 371 14.62 5.87 5.61
C ILE A 371 14.66 7.16 6.42
N MET A 372 15.05 7.07 7.70
CA MET A 372 15.21 8.24 8.57
C MET A 372 16.59 8.21 9.20
N ASN A 373 17.39 9.23 8.92
CA ASN A 373 18.75 9.38 9.45
C ASN A 373 18.78 10.40 10.61
N GLN A 374 19.98 10.65 11.13
CA GLN A 374 20.16 11.62 12.21
C GLN A 374 19.63 13.03 11.87
N GLN A 375 19.83 13.49 10.62
CA GLN A 375 19.33 14.79 10.17
C GLN A 375 17.80 14.82 10.16
N SER A 376 17.15 13.70 9.80
CA SER A 376 15.70 13.55 9.91
C SER A 376 15.24 13.72 11.36
N PHE A 377 15.93 13.10 12.33
CA PHE A 377 15.57 13.20 13.75
C PHE A 377 15.79 14.61 14.31
N GLU A 378 16.88 15.27 13.93
CA GLU A 378 17.15 16.66 14.33
C GLU A 378 16.10 17.62 13.76
N ALA A 379 15.72 17.43 12.50
CA ALA A 379 14.68 18.24 11.87
C ALA A 379 13.31 18.06 12.55
N LEU A 380 12.99 16.85 13.01
CA LEU A 380 11.77 16.59 13.79
C LEU A 380 11.78 17.33 15.13
N LYS A 381 12.89 17.24 15.88
CA LYS A 381 13.04 17.96 17.16
C LYS A 381 12.93 19.47 16.98
N MET A 382 13.57 20.03 15.95
CA MET A 382 13.47 21.47 15.66
C MET A 382 12.04 21.91 15.33
N ARG A 383 11.26 21.09 14.61
CA ARG A 383 9.85 21.40 14.34
C ARG A 383 9.02 21.42 15.62
N GLU A 384 9.23 20.45 16.51
CA GLU A 384 8.54 20.38 17.81
C GLU A 384 8.84 21.59 18.69
N ASP A 385 10.11 21.98 18.78
CA ASP A 385 10.55 23.13 19.55
C ASP A 385 9.95 24.45 19.04
N ASN A 386 9.72 24.55 17.73
CA ASN A 386 9.10 25.72 17.13
C ASN A 386 7.58 25.74 17.36
N GLN A 387 6.90 24.60 17.25
CA GLN A 387 5.47 24.48 17.54
C GLN A 387 5.15 24.73 19.02
N GLN A 388 6.04 24.35 19.94
CA GLN A 388 5.90 24.64 21.38
C GLN A 388 6.16 26.11 21.75
N LYS A 389 6.82 26.89 20.90
CA LYS A 389 7.07 28.32 21.12
C LYS A 389 5.96 29.23 20.58
N GLU A 390 5.12 28.69 19.69
CA GLU A 390 3.99 29.40 19.08
C GLU A 390 2.67 29.21 19.85
N HIS A 391 2.66 28.31 20.85
CA HIS A 391 1.60 28.11 21.84
C HIS A 391 2.00 28.68 23.20
#